data_AF-D8S6P7-F1
#
_entry.id   AF-D8S6P7-F1
#
_cell.length_a   1.000
_cell.length_b   1.000
_cell.length_c   1.000
_cell.angle_alpha   90.00
_cell.angle_beta   90.00
_cell.angle_gamma   90.00
#
_symmetry.space_group_name_H-M   'P 1'
#
loop_
_entity.id
_entity.type
_entity.pdbx_description
1 polymer ?
#
loop_
_entity_poly.entity_id
_entity_poly.type
_entity_poly.pdbx_seq_one_letter_code
_entity_poly.pdbx_strand_id
1 'polypeptide(L)'
;LDSKSVVASALLSMYSECGALPTARSVFDTMPRRNEMTWNSMIGADAANGHGREALELFQAMKLEGVDPSSFTLCAVVEACGEIGTTAIVRVIHESVELGEFSVKERFWDGLIAAYGKMGSVEDARRTFEGIEEKSLESWNAAIAACAQGGDSSNPSQALEFLTRMDLEGVHPNRETFFQIFCSFQGRIEFLELGRNIYRECCELGLKGDVRISSALIKMFSKCGSLRDARMVFEEIPCVDSSCSTAMIVEYVAHGVNEAALSLFKRLVGENRCEEGDCPPVFAAAINACTAMGDFSQGRKLHEQFVEKDLGLDAVIKTALVAMYGKRGDLAKAAEVFLAHALSIQDEGSWNSLMEAHARAGHLRQVLELLRRMDWNGMIPDGGTMLNVLVAIRHHSAGSSLVKRCREYFRSITADRWIEHTAEHYECVIDILARKGFAKEAKELIENMPYEPRPVMWKLFSE
;
A
#
# COMPACT_ATOMS: atom_id res chain seq x y z
N LEU A 1 0.13 43.61 -6.38
CA LEU A 1 0.52 42.21 -6.66
C LEU A 1 1.89 42.25 -7.30
N ASP A 2 2.90 41.75 -6.61
CA ASP A 2 4.30 41.91 -7.00
C ASP A 2 4.66 40.87 -8.06
N SER A 3 5.24 41.29 -9.20
CA SER A 3 5.48 40.41 -10.37
C SER A 3 6.36 39.20 -10.02
N LYS A 4 7.23 39.33 -9.02
CA LYS A 4 8.05 38.25 -8.47
C LYS A 4 7.23 37.14 -7.81
N SER A 5 6.12 37.47 -7.14
CA SER A 5 5.27 36.46 -6.49
C SER A 5 4.51 35.62 -7.52
N VAL A 6 4.05 36.23 -8.62
CA VAL A 6 3.33 35.52 -9.70
C VAL A 6 4.28 34.57 -10.45
N VAL A 7 5.50 35.01 -10.73
CA VAL A 7 6.52 34.17 -11.38
C VAL A 7 6.94 33.03 -10.46
N ALA A 8 7.12 33.28 -9.15
CA ALA A 8 7.43 32.24 -8.18
C ALA A 8 6.29 31.22 -8.05
N SER A 9 5.02 31.65 -8.00
CA SER A 9 3.85 30.74 -7.99
C SER A 9 3.77 29.90 -9.26
N ALA A 10 4.05 30.46 -10.44
CA ALA A 10 4.04 29.71 -11.70
C ALA A 10 5.20 28.70 -11.79
N LEU A 11 6.40 29.08 -11.35
CA LEU A 11 7.55 28.16 -11.27
C LEU A 11 7.29 27.02 -10.28
N LEU A 12 6.67 27.35 -9.14
CA LEU A 12 6.28 26.38 -8.12
C LEU A 12 5.31 25.35 -8.72
N SER A 13 4.19 25.77 -9.32
CA SER A 13 3.23 24.85 -9.93
C SER A 13 3.86 23.99 -11.02
N MET A 14 4.73 24.57 -11.86
CA MET A 14 5.45 23.80 -12.88
C MET A 14 6.37 22.73 -12.28
N TYR A 15 7.19 23.08 -11.27
CA TYR A 15 8.08 22.11 -10.64
C TYR A 15 7.32 21.03 -9.86
N SER A 16 6.20 21.40 -9.22
CA SER A 16 5.27 20.48 -8.56
C SER A 16 4.67 19.47 -9.54
N GLU A 17 4.17 19.93 -10.68
CA GLU A 17 3.59 19.08 -11.73
C GLU A 17 4.63 18.19 -12.42
N CYS A 18 5.89 18.63 -12.47
CA CYS A 18 7.01 17.85 -13.03
C CYS A 18 7.62 16.84 -12.04
N GLY A 19 7.09 16.73 -10.81
CA GLY A 19 7.64 15.83 -9.78
C GLY A 19 8.99 16.28 -9.20
N ALA A 20 9.46 17.48 -9.54
CA ALA A 20 10.72 18.04 -9.04
C ALA A 20 10.53 18.70 -7.66
N LEU A 21 9.99 17.94 -6.71
CA LEU A 21 9.60 18.39 -5.38
C LEU A 21 10.71 19.10 -4.59
N PRO A 22 11.98 18.64 -4.58
CA PRO A 22 13.05 19.34 -3.87
C PRO A 22 13.29 20.77 -4.40
N THR A 23 13.16 20.95 -5.72
CA THR A 23 13.30 22.25 -6.38
C THR A 23 12.09 23.12 -6.08
N ALA A 24 10.88 22.55 -6.12
CA ALA A 24 9.65 23.26 -5.74
C ALA A 24 9.71 23.75 -4.28
N ARG A 25 10.17 22.90 -3.34
CA ARG A 25 10.37 23.25 -1.92
C ARG A 25 11.36 24.41 -1.75
N SER A 26 12.49 24.37 -2.46
CA SER A 26 13.48 25.47 -2.43
C SER A 26 12.90 26.81 -2.91
N VAL A 27 12.11 26.78 -3.99
CA VAL A 27 11.40 27.97 -4.47
C VAL A 27 10.40 28.46 -3.43
N PHE A 28 9.64 27.56 -2.80
CA PHE A 28 8.67 27.88 -1.76
C PHE A 28 9.29 28.51 -0.50
N ASP A 29 10.41 27.95 -0.05
CA ASP A 29 11.11 28.38 1.16
C ASP A 29 11.74 29.77 0.98
N THR A 30 12.14 30.10 -0.25
CA THR A 30 12.71 31.41 -0.61
C THR A 30 11.67 32.49 -0.89
N MET A 31 10.36 32.17 -0.88
CA MET A 31 9.30 33.16 -1.11
C MET A 31 9.16 34.11 0.09
N PRO A 32 9.27 35.45 -0.11
CA PRO A 32 9.13 36.43 0.98
C PRO A 32 7.69 36.54 1.51
N ARG A 33 6.71 36.20 0.67
CA ARG A 33 5.29 36.15 0.99
C ARG A 33 4.67 34.98 0.27
N ARG A 34 4.11 34.06 1.05
CA ARG A 34 3.29 32.94 0.55
C ARG A 34 1.84 33.36 0.59
N ASN A 35 1.08 32.97 -0.42
CA ASN A 35 -0.36 33.12 -0.46
C ASN A 35 -1.01 31.74 -0.49
N GLU A 36 -2.33 31.72 -0.34
CA GLU A 36 -3.14 30.50 -0.36
C GLU A 36 -2.79 29.58 -1.55
N MET A 37 -2.62 30.14 -2.75
CA MET A 37 -2.29 29.37 -3.96
C MET A 37 -0.93 28.66 -3.85
N THR A 38 0.10 29.31 -3.33
CA THR A 38 1.43 28.70 -3.15
C THR A 38 1.43 27.58 -2.11
N TRP A 39 0.66 27.75 -1.02
CA TRP A 39 0.46 26.70 -0.01
C TRP A 39 -0.27 25.50 -0.62
N ASN A 40 -1.36 25.75 -1.36
CA ASN A 40 -2.14 24.71 -2.03
C ASN A 40 -1.31 23.89 -3.02
N SER A 41 -0.47 24.56 -3.82
CA SER A 41 0.42 23.87 -4.75
C SER A 41 1.44 22.98 -4.04
N MET A 42 2.05 23.43 -2.94
CA MET A 42 3.01 22.59 -2.21
C MET A 42 2.36 21.43 -1.46
N ILE A 43 1.28 21.70 -0.73
CA ILE A 43 0.55 20.67 0.02
C ILE A 43 0.00 19.62 -0.95
N GLY A 44 -0.61 20.04 -2.06
CA GLY A 44 -1.11 19.13 -3.08
C GLY A 44 0.00 18.33 -3.76
N ALA A 45 1.15 18.94 -4.02
CA ALA A 45 2.30 18.25 -4.61
C ALA A 45 2.89 17.20 -3.66
N ASP A 46 3.09 17.55 -2.38
CA ASP A 46 3.58 16.58 -1.38
C ASP A 46 2.57 15.44 -1.18
N ALA A 47 1.26 15.74 -1.10
CA ALA A 47 0.21 14.72 -0.99
C ALA A 47 0.18 13.76 -2.21
N ALA A 48 0.21 14.30 -3.43
CA ALA A 48 0.14 13.51 -4.67
C ALA A 48 1.36 12.60 -4.90
N ASN A 49 2.50 12.90 -4.26
CA ASN A 49 3.73 12.11 -4.36
C ASN A 49 3.93 11.16 -3.16
N GLY A 50 2.93 11.00 -2.30
CA GLY A 50 3.01 10.12 -1.13
C GLY A 50 3.79 10.71 0.06
N HIS A 51 4.20 11.97 0.00
CA HIS A 51 4.82 12.70 1.11
C HIS A 51 3.75 13.29 2.03
N GLY A 52 2.86 12.43 2.54
CA GLY A 52 1.69 12.87 3.30
C GLY A 52 2.08 13.62 4.59
N ARG A 53 3.22 13.26 5.21
CA ARG A 53 3.68 13.90 6.45
C ARG A 53 4.13 15.33 6.20
N GLU A 54 4.89 15.54 5.14
CA GLU A 54 5.38 16.83 4.69
C GLU A 54 4.22 17.75 4.30
N ALA A 55 3.18 17.19 3.67
CA ALA A 55 1.93 17.90 3.39
C ALA A 55 1.23 18.36 4.68
N LEU A 56 1.24 17.55 5.74
CA LEU A 56 0.69 17.91 7.04
C LEU A 56 1.49 18.98 7.78
N GLU A 57 2.82 18.91 7.72
CA GLU A 57 3.70 19.94 8.28
C GLU A 57 3.48 21.29 7.59
N LEU A 58 3.36 21.29 6.25
CA LEU A 58 3.02 22.48 5.48
C LEU A 58 1.63 23.02 5.86
N PHE A 59 0.63 22.15 6.05
CA PHE A 59 -0.70 22.57 6.49
C PHE A 59 -0.69 23.23 7.89
N GLN A 60 0.08 22.67 8.83
CA GLN A 60 0.26 23.28 10.14
C GLN A 60 0.97 24.63 10.05
N ALA A 61 2.02 24.73 9.22
CA ALA A 61 2.73 25.98 8.97
C ALA A 61 1.82 27.05 8.33
N MET A 62 0.98 26.67 7.37
CA MET A 62 -0.03 27.55 6.76
C MET A 62 -0.97 28.16 7.81
N LYS A 63 -1.48 27.34 8.73
CA LYS A 63 -2.33 27.80 9.84
C LYS A 63 -1.58 28.72 10.82
N LEU A 64 -0.32 28.41 11.12
CA LEU A 64 0.52 29.24 12.00
C LEU A 64 0.87 30.60 11.38
N GLU A 65 1.02 30.68 10.05
CA GLU A 65 1.17 31.94 9.31
C GLU A 65 -0.17 32.71 9.17
N GLY A 66 -1.28 32.16 9.68
CA GLY A 66 -2.60 32.80 9.66
C GLY A 66 -3.25 32.83 8.28
N VAL A 67 -2.88 31.89 7.40
CA VAL A 67 -3.51 31.73 6.08
C VAL A 67 -4.60 30.67 6.20
N ASP A 68 -5.85 31.05 5.92
CA ASP A 68 -6.98 30.14 6.02
C ASP A 68 -6.93 29.05 4.93
N PRO A 69 -7.05 27.77 5.30
CA PRO A 69 -7.16 26.67 4.34
C PRO A 69 -8.38 26.82 3.42
N SER A 70 -8.18 26.50 2.15
CA SER A 70 -9.26 26.42 1.18
C SER A 70 -9.83 25.01 1.10
N SER A 71 -10.98 24.85 0.45
CA SER A 71 -11.54 23.52 0.17
C SER A 71 -10.55 22.61 -0.58
N PHE A 72 -9.66 23.16 -1.42
CA PHE A 72 -8.63 22.38 -2.10
C PHE A 72 -7.53 21.93 -1.12
N THR A 73 -7.09 22.83 -0.23
CA THR A 73 -6.13 22.49 0.83
C THR A 73 -6.65 21.33 1.67
N LEU A 74 -7.92 21.42 2.11
CA LEU A 74 -8.53 20.41 2.96
C LEU A 74 -8.66 19.06 2.25
N CYS A 75 -9.01 19.02 0.95
CA CYS A 75 -9.01 17.78 0.17
C CYS A 75 -7.61 17.13 0.12
N ALA A 76 -6.57 17.90 -0.19
CA ALA A 76 -5.21 17.39 -0.29
C ALA A 76 -4.69 16.86 1.07
N VAL A 77 -5.03 17.54 2.16
CA VAL A 77 -4.67 17.12 3.52
C VAL A 77 -5.41 15.83 3.92
N VAL A 78 -6.69 15.72 3.58
CA VAL A 78 -7.48 14.51 3.85
C VAL A 78 -6.96 13.32 3.04
N GLU A 79 -6.59 13.54 1.78
CA GLU A 79 -5.96 12.51 0.93
C GLU A 79 -4.62 12.06 1.53
N ALA A 80 -3.75 12.99 1.90
CA ALA A 80 -2.49 12.70 2.59
C ALA A 80 -2.70 11.92 3.89
N CYS A 81 -3.68 12.30 4.71
CA CYS A 81 -4.01 11.57 5.94
C CYS A 81 -4.48 10.13 5.66
N GLY A 82 -5.24 9.92 4.59
CA GLY A 82 -5.69 8.60 4.15
C GLY A 82 -4.54 7.67 3.77
N GLU A 83 -3.47 8.22 3.18
CA GLU A 83 -2.24 7.45 2.85
C GLU A 83 -1.40 7.14 4.09
N ILE A 84 -1.28 8.07 5.04
CA ILE A 84 -0.48 7.86 6.27
C ILE A 84 -1.23 6.99 7.29
N GLY A 85 -2.56 6.95 7.24
CA GLY A 85 -3.40 6.27 8.22
C GLY A 85 -3.75 7.10 9.46
N THR A 86 -3.59 8.44 9.43
CA THR A 86 -3.81 9.30 10.61
C THR A 86 -5.26 9.80 10.73
N THR A 87 -6.04 9.23 11.65
CA THR A 87 -7.45 9.60 11.85
C THR A 87 -7.69 10.89 12.63
N ALA A 88 -6.76 11.26 13.52
CA ALA A 88 -6.94 12.39 14.44
C ALA A 88 -7.14 13.73 13.71
N ILE A 89 -6.30 14.02 12.72
CA ILE A 89 -6.34 15.29 11.98
C ILE A 89 -7.60 15.34 11.10
N VAL A 90 -7.96 14.22 10.48
CA VAL A 90 -9.17 14.12 9.65
C VAL A 90 -10.42 14.40 10.47
N ARG A 91 -10.53 13.88 11.70
CA ARG A 91 -11.65 14.19 12.60
C ARG A 91 -11.72 15.66 12.99
N VAL A 92 -10.58 16.29 13.30
CA VAL A 92 -10.56 17.73 13.58
C VAL A 92 -11.02 18.54 12.38
N ILE A 93 -10.57 18.19 11.17
CA ILE A 93 -11.02 18.86 9.94
C ILE A 93 -12.52 18.65 9.72
N HIS A 94 -13.02 17.42 9.92
CA HIS A 94 -14.43 17.09 9.81
C HIS A 94 -15.29 17.94 10.77
N GLU A 95 -14.93 17.98 12.06
CA GLU A 95 -15.63 18.79 13.07
C GLU A 95 -15.58 20.30 12.74
N SER A 96 -14.42 20.83 12.33
CA SER A 96 -14.29 22.22 11.91
C SER A 96 -15.20 22.58 10.73
N VAL A 97 -15.35 21.67 9.75
CA VAL A 97 -16.24 21.88 8.60
C VAL A 97 -17.70 21.82 9.02
N GLU A 98 -18.10 20.88 9.90
CA GLU A 98 -19.47 20.79 10.44
C GLU A 98 -19.85 22.02 11.28
N LEU A 99 -18.90 22.60 12.02
CA LEU A 99 -19.08 23.85 12.77
C LEU A 99 -19.16 25.10 11.86
N GLY A 100 -18.98 24.94 10.54
CA GLY A 100 -19.06 26.03 9.57
C GLY A 100 -17.82 26.93 9.55
N GLU A 101 -16.67 26.48 10.08
CA GLU A 101 -15.42 27.24 10.05
C GLU A 101 -14.87 27.37 8.62
N PHE A 102 -15.19 26.41 7.74
CA PHE A 102 -14.73 26.37 6.36
C PHE A 102 -15.89 26.13 5.38
N SER A 103 -15.83 26.81 4.23
CA SER A 103 -16.70 26.52 3.09
C SER A 103 -16.08 25.43 2.22
N VAL A 104 -16.68 24.25 2.21
CA VAL A 104 -16.24 23.11 1.40
C VAL A 104 -17.17 22.85 0.22
N LYS A 105 -16.62 22.31 -0.86
CA LYS A 105 -17.40 21.82 -2.01
C LYS A 105 -17.82 20.37 -1.80
N GLU A 106 -18.84 19.91 -2.51
CA GLU A 106 -19.36 18.53 -2.42
C GLU A 106 -18.26 17.45 -2.49
N ARG A 107 -17.31 17.58 -3.44
CA ARG A 107 -16.16 16.67 -3.62
C ARG A 107 -15.28 16.48 -2.36
N PHE A 108 -15.29 17.43 -1.43
CA PHE A 108 -14.59 17.29 -0.17
C PHE A 108 -15.14 16.11 0.64
N TRP A 109 -16.45 15.93 0.67
CA TRP A 109 -17.11 14.86 1.41
C TRP A 109 -16.75 13.48 0.85
N ASP A 110 -16.69 13.33 -0.47
CA ASP A 110 -16.26 12.08 -1.12
C ASP A 110 -14.82 11.71 -0.73
N GLY A 111 -13.92 12.70 -0.75
CA GLY A 111 -12.52 12.53 -0.32
C GLY A 111 -12.42 12.18 1.17
N LEU A 112 -13.27 12.77 2.01
CA LEU A 112 -13.33 12.50 3.44
C LEU A 112 -13.81 11.08 3.74
N ILE A 113 -14.85 10.62 3.06
CA ILE A 113 -15.34 9.23 3.14
C ILE A 113 -14.25 8.25 2.70
N ALA A 114 -13.57 8.52 1.58
CA ALA A 114 -12.49 7.68 1.07
C ALA A 114 -11.31 7.61 2.04
N ALA A 115 -10.93 8.73 2.67
CA ALA A 115 -9.89 8.75 3.68
C ALA A 115 -10.29 7.92 4.91
N TYR A 116 -11.51 8.09 5.44
CA TYR A 116 -11.99 7.25 6.55
C TYR A 116 -12.00 5.76 6.20
N GLY A 117 -12.34 5.41 4.95
CA GLY A 117 -12.26 4.06 4.41
C GLY A 117 -10.86 3.47 4.48
N LYS A 118 -9.85 4.18 3.94
CA LYS A 118 -8.43 3.76 3.98
C LYS A 118 -7.92 3.59 5.41
N MET A 119 -8.41 4.40 6.34
CA MET A 119 -8.04 4.35 7.76
C MET A 119 -8.81 3.29 8.57
N GLY A 120 -9.71 2.53 7.94
CA GLY A 120 -10.52 1.52 8.63
C GLY A 120 -11.60 2.07 9.58
N SER A 121 -11.93 3.36 9.49
CA SER A 121 -13.00 3.97 10.29
C SER A 121 -14.32 3.99 9.51
N VAL A 122 -14.86 2.81 9.23
CA VAL A 122 -16.09 2.63 8.41
C VAL A 122 -17.30 3.36 9.01
N GLU A 123 -17.37 3.47 10.34
CA GLU A 123 -18.48 4.16 11.01
C GLU A 123 -18.41 5.69 10.85
N ASP A 124 -17.21 6.28 10.88
CA ASP A 124 -17.05 7.71 10.60
C ASP A 124 -17.31 8.00 9.11
N ALA A 125 -16.89 7.10 8.21
CA ALA A 125 -17.23 7.18 6.79
C ALA A 125 -18.75 7.16 6.56
N ARG A 126 -19.46 6.26 7.28
CA ARG A 126 -20.92 6.17 7.25
C ARG A 126 -21.58 7.46 7.75
N ARG A 127 -21.15 7.97 8.90
CA ARG A 127 -21.68 9.22 9.47
C ARG A 127 -21.53 10.38 8.48
N THR A 128 -20.36 10.50 7.88
CA THR A 128 -20.06 11.52 6.87
C THR A 128 -21.01 11.41 5.68
N PHE A 129 -21.18 10.19 5.14
CA PHE A 129 -22.07 9.93 4.01
C PHE A 129 -23.54 10.26 4.30
N GLU A 130 -24.05 9.90 5.48
CA GLU A 130 -25.44 10.22 5.86
C GLU A 130 -25.66 11.72 6.00
N GLY A 131 -24.62 12.47 6.40
CA GLY A 131 -24.65 13.94 6.51
C GLY A 131 -24.71 14.68 5.18
N ILE A 132 -24.44 14.02 4.04
CA ILE A 132 -24.52 14.65 2.72
C ILE A 132 -26.00 14.83 2.32
N GLU A 133 -26.43 16.07 2.08
CA GLU A 133 -27.80 16.40 1.65
C GLU A 133 -28.13 15.84 0.26
N GLU A 134 -27.29 16.13 -0.75
CA GLU A 134 -27.43 15.62 -2.11
C GLU A 134 -26.29 14.64 -2.41
N LYS A 135 -26.62 13.34 -2.51
CA LYS A 135 -25.65 12.27 -2.72
C LYS A 135 -25.42 12.03 -4.20
N SER A 136 -24.21 12.32 -4.68
CA SER A 136 -23.74 11.96 -6.02
C SER A 136 -23.43 10.47 -6.17
N LEU A 137 -23.32 9.98 -7.41
CA LEU A 137 -22.85 8.61 -7.70
C LEU A 137 -21.45 8.36 -7.11
N GLU A 138 -20.60 9.39 -7.10
CA GLU A 138 -19.27 9.40 -6.50
C GLU A 138 -19.33 9.20 -4.99
N SER A 139 -20.27 9.87 -4.29
CA SER A 139 -20.46 9.71 -2.85
C SER A 139 -20.88 8.28 -2.46
N TRP A 140 -21.78 7.65 -3.24
CA TRP A 140 -22.17 6.25 -3.07
C TRP A 140 -20.99 5.31 -3.27
N ASN A 141 -20.22 5.51 -4.35
CA ASN A 141 -19.03 4.71 -4.63
C ASN A 141 -17.95 4.87 -3.54
N ALA A 142 -17.76 6.08 -3.00
CA ALA A 142 -16.85 6.32 -1.89
C ALA A 142 -17.30 5.59 -0.61
N ALA A 143 -18.60 5.61 -0.29
CA ALA A 143 -19.14 4.92 0.88
C ALA A 143 -18.99 3.38 0.76
N ILE A 144 -19.27 2.82 -0.41
CA ILE A 144 -19.08 1.39 -0.69
C ILE A 144 -17.58 1.03 -0.65
N ALA A 145 -16.71 1.87 -1.22
CA ALA A 145 -15.26 1.68 -1.16
C ALA A 145 -14.73 1.70 0.28
N ALA A 146 -15.26 2.57 1.14
CA ALA A 146 -14.89 2.63 2.54
C ALA A 146 -15.21 1.33 3.28
N CYS A 147 -16.35 0.69 2.97
CA CYS A 147 -16.69 -0.63 3.49
C CYS A 147 -15.73 -1.73 3.01
N ALA A 148 -15.13 -1.59 1.82
CA ALA A 148 -14.17 -2.55 1.27
C ALA A 148 -12.75 -2.39 1.81
N GLN A 149 -12.31 -1.14 2.05
CA GLN A 149 -10.92 -0.80 2.38
C GLN A 149 -10.55 -0.95 3.85
N GLY A 150 -11.51 -1.15 4.76
CA GLY A 150 -11.26 -1.12 6.20
C GLY A 150 -10.45 -2.28 6.80
N GLY A 151 -9.87 -3.18 6.00
CA GLY A 151 -9.12 -4.33 6.52
C GLY A 151 -10.01 -5.19 7.43
N ASP A 152 -9.64 -5.36 8.71
CA ASP A 152 -10.42 -6.11 9.70
C ASP A 152 -11.78 -5.46 10.02
N SER A 153 -11.92 -4.14 9.83
CA SER A 153 -13.18 -3.42 10.01
C SER A 153 -14.03 -3.35 8.74
N SER A 154 -13.60 -3.99 7.64
CA SER A 154 -14.41 -4.08 6.42
C SER A 154 -15.81 -4.62 6.73
N ASN A 155 -16.83 -4.08 6.06
CA ASN A 155 -18.22 -4.43 6.35
C ASN A 155 -19.02 -4.64 5.05
N PRO A 156 -19.01 -5.85 4.48
CA PRO A 156 -19.65 -6.10 3.21
C PRO A 156 -21.17 -6.12 3.30
N SER A 157 -21.73 -6.42 4.48
CA SER A 157 -23.16 -6.28 4.74
C SER A 157 -23.60 -4.83 4.56
N GLN A 158 -22.80 -3.88 5.05
CA GLN A 158 -23.05 -2.46 4.85
C GLN A 158 -22.83 -2.01 3.40
N ALA A 159 -21.83 -2.56 2.71
CA ALA A 159 -21.64 -2.31 1.27
C ALA A 159 -22.88 -2.72 0.45
N LEU A 160 -23.48 -3.87 0.79
CA LEU A 160 -24.72 -4.36 0.19
C LEU A 160 -25.96 -3.53 0.54
N GLU A 161 -26.03 -3.05 1.78
CA GLU A 161 -27.07 -2.12 2.19
C GLU A 161 -27.01 -0.85 1.33
N PHE A 162 -25.83 -0.29 1.12
CA PHE A 162 -25.64 0.87 0.25
C PHE A 162 -25.99 0.56 -1.21
N LEU A 163 -25.59 -0.59 -1.76
CA LEU A 163 -26.00 -1.00 -3.11
C LEU A 163 -27.53 -1.04 -3.25
N THR A 164 -28.22 -1.64 -2.28
CA THR A 164 -29.68 -1.74 -2.28
C THR A 164 -30.35 -0.37 -2.16
N ARG A 165 -29.82 0.51 -1.29
CA ARG A 165 -30.35 1.87 -1.11
C ARG A 165 -30.15 2.73 -2.35
N MET A 166 -28.99 2.61 -2.98
CA MET A 166 -28.65 3.31 -4.22
C MET A 166 -29.69 3.01 -5.32
N ASP A 167 -30.06 1.74 -5.50
CA ASP A 167 -31.11 1.33 -6.45
C ASP A 167 -32.50 1.86 -6.06
N LEU A 168 -32.85 1.83 -4.77
CA LEU A 168 -34.14 2.33 -4.26
C LEU A 168 -34.30 3.84 -4.42
N GLU A 169 -33.20 4.59 -4.33
CA GLU A 169 -33.15 6.04 -4.56
C GLU A 169 -33.05 6.40 -6.06
N GLY A 170 -33.04 5.39 -6.94
CA GLY A 170 -33.03 5.57 -8.40
C GLY A 170 -31.67 5.93 -8.98
N VAL A 171 -30.59 5.75 -8.22
CA VAL A 171 -29.22 5.91 -8.71
C VAL A 171 -28.75 4.56 -9.23
N HIS A 172 -28.42 4.46 -10.52
CA HIS A 172 -28.03 3.18 -11.12
C HIS A 172 -26.56 2.82 -10.83
N PRO A 173 -26.28 1.60 -10.32
CA PRO A 173 -24.92 1.09 -10.13
C PRO A 173 -24.11 1.15 -11.41
N ASN A 174 -22.86 1.59 -11.29
CA ASN A 174 -21.92 1.63 -12.41
C ASN A 174 -20.81 0.58 -12.22
N ARG A 175 -19.85 0.57 -13.15
CA ARG A 175 -18.69 -0.34 -13.09
C ARG A 175 -17.87 -0.19 -11.81
N GLU A 176 -17.75 1.04 -11.31
CA GLU A 176 -17.03 1.33 -10.07
C GLU A 176 -17.80 0.76 -8.87
N THR A 177 -19.12 0.91 -8.84
CA THR A 177 -19.98 0.34 -7.78
C THR A 177 -19.75 -1.17 -7.64
N PHE A 178 -19.86 -1.92 -8.74
CA PHE A 178 -19.65 -3.37 -8.72
C PHE A 178 -18.21 -3.76 -8.37
N PHE A 179 -17.21 -3.02 -8.88
CA PHE A 179 -15.81 -3.22 -8.51
C PHE A 179 -15.61 -3.12 -6.99
N GLN A 180 -16.16 -2.09 -6.34
CA GLN A 180 -16.02 -1.89 -4.89
C GLN A 180 -16.79 -2.96 -4.09
N ILE A 181 -17.96 -3.39 -4.56
CA ILE A 181 -18.71 -4.51 -3.96
C ILE A 181 -17.87 -5.80 -3.99
N PHE A 182 -17.30 -6.16 -5.13
CA PHE A 182 -16.45 -7.35 -5.23
C PHE A 182 -15.18 -7.23 -4.39
N CYS A 183 -14.60 -6.03 -4.26
CA CYS A 183 -13.51 -5.77 -3.33
C CYS A 183 -13.93 -6.01 -1.86
N SER A 184 -15.14 -5.62 -1.47
CA SER A 184 -15.63 -5.84 -0.10
C SER A 184 -15.79 -7.32 0.25
N PHE A 185 -16.10 -8.19 -0.72
CA PHE A 185 -16.29 -9.63 -0.48
C PHE A 185 -14.99 -10.43 -0.35
N GLN A 186 -13.84 -9.84 -0.67
CA GLN A 186 -12.57 -10.57 -0.74
C GLN A 186 -12.24 -11.27 0.59
N GLY A 187 -11.99 -12.58 0.53
CA GLY A 187 -11.59 -13.37 1.70
C GLY A 187 -12.74 -13.84 2.59
N ARG A 188 -14.00 -13.57 2.21
CA ARG A 188 -15.19 -13.95 2.98
C ARG A 188 -16.03 -14.97 2.24
N ILE A 189 -15.85 -16.23 2.61
CA ILE A 189 -16.49 -17.40 1.98
C ILE A 189 -18.03 -17.29 2.00
N GLU A 190 -18.60 -16.67 3.03
CA GLU A 190 -20.06 -16.47 3.16
C GLU A 190 -20.67 -15.65 2.01
N PHE A 191 -19.90 -14.76 1.38
CA PHE A 191 -20.36 -13.90 0.28
C PHE A 191 -20.13 -14.53 -1.10
N LEU A 192 -19.59 -15.77 -1.18
CA LEU A 192 -19.29 -16.41 -2.46
C LEU A 192 -20.52 -16.55 -3.37
N GLU A 193 -21.64 -17.07 -2.83
CA GLU A 193 -22.87 -17.24 -3.62
C GLU A 193 -23.48 -15.90 -4.03
N LEU A 194 -23.39 -14.89 -3.15
CA LEU A 194 -23.87 -13.56 -3.47
C LEU A 194 -23.02 -12.91 -4.56
N GLY A 195 -21.70 -13.07 -4.50
CA GLY A 195 -20.77 -12.65 -5.55
C GLY A 195 -21.10 -13.27 -6.91
N ARG A 196 -21.53 -14.54 -6.95
CA ARG A 196 -22.01 -15.19 -8.21
C ARG A 196 -23.31 -14.58 -8.72
N ASN A 197 -24.24 -14.23 -7.83
CA ASN A 197 -25.50 -13.61 -8.23
C ASN A 197 -25.28 -12.20 -8.79
N ILE A 198 -24.47 -11.38 -8.11
CA ILE A 198 -24.11 -10.03 -8.59
C ILE A 198 -23.29 -10.13 -9.88
N TYR A 199 -22.44 -11.15 -10.05
CA TYR A 199 -21.74 -11.36 -11.32
C TYR A 199 -22.70 -11.67 -12.48
N ARG A 200 -23.76 -12.45 -12.22
CA ARG A 200 -24.80 -12.73 -13.23
C ARG A 200 -25.51 -11.44 -13.64
N GLU A 201 -25.85 -10.59 -12.68
CA GLU A 201 -26.43 -9.27 -12.92
C GLU A 201 -25.50 -8.38 -13.75
N CYS A 202 -24.20 -8.33 -13.41
CA CYS A 202 -23.20 -7.61 -14.22
C CYS A 202 -23.17 -8.10 -15.68
N CYS A 203 -23.33 -9.41 -15.90
CA CYS A 203 -23.41 -9.97 -17.26
C CYS A 203 -24.68 -9.52 -17.99
N GLU A 204 -25.82 -9.44 -17.31
CA GLU A 204 -27.09 -8.96 -17.87
C GLU A 204 -27.02 -7.47 -18.23
N LEU A 205 -26.27 -6.68 -17.46
CA LEU A 205 -25.97 -5.27 -17.73
C LEU A 205 -24.93 -5.05 -18.85
N GLY A 206 -24.44 -6.12 -19.49
CA GLY A 206 -23.45 -6.02 -20.57
C GLY A 206 -22.04 -5.68 -20.11
N LEU A 207 -21.74 -5.85 -18.82
CA LEU A 207 -20.40 -5.63 -18.25
C LEU A 207 -19.49 -6.89 -18.34
N LYS A 208 -19.94 -7.90 -19.08
CA LYS A 208 -19.20 -9.13 -19.30
C LYS A 208 -17.86 -8.85 -20.01
N GLY A 209 -16.77 -9.34 -19.41
CA GLY A 209 -15.41 -9.17 -19.95
C GLY A 209 -14.79 -7.79 -19.69
N ASP A 210 -15.43 -6.93 -18.90
CA ASP A 210 -14.81 -5.68 -18.45
C ASP A 210 -13.58 -5.99 -17.57
N VAL A 211 -12.42 -5.48 -17.99
CA VAL A 211 -11.12 -5.76 -17.35
C VAL A 211 -11.11 -5.43 -15.86
N ARG A 212 -11.71 -4.30 -15.47
CA ARG A 212 -11.67 -3.82 -14.08
C ARG A 212 -12.52 -4.73 -13.20
N ILE A 213 -13.72 -5.06 -13.64
CA ILE A 213 -14.63 -5.98 -12.93
C ILE A 213 -14.04 -7.39 -12.88
N SER A 214 -13.52 -7.90 -14.00
CA SER A 214 -12.88 -9.21 -14.08
C SER A 214 -11.68 -9.33 -13.14
N SER A 215 -10.84 -8.30 -13.04
CA SER A 215 -9.71 -8.29 -12.09
C SER A 215 -10.18 -8.40 -10.63
N ALA A 216 -11.24 -7.68 -10.24
CA ALA A 216 -11.81 -7.76 -8.89
C ALA A 216 -12.47 -9.11 -8.62
N LEU A 217 -13.21 -9.67 -9.59
CA LEU A 217 -13.85 -10.97 -9.50
C LEU A 217 -12.86 -12.12 -9.38
N ILE A 218 -11.76 -12.10 -10.16
CA ILE A 218 -10.68 -13.11 -10.06
C ILE A 218 -10.15 -13.14 -8.62
N LYS A 219 -9.85 -11.96 -8.04
CA LYS A 219 -9.38 -11.83 -6.65
C LYS A 219 -10.43 -12.28 -5.65
N MET A 220 -11.69 -11.87 -5.83
CA MET A 220 -12.80 -12.22 -4.93
C MET A 220 -13.04 -13.73 -4.92
N PHE A 221 -13.27 -14.34 -6.08
CA PHE A 221 -13.53 -15.78 -6.18
C PHE A 221 -12.36 -16.59 -5.67
N SER A 222 -11.13 -16.21 -6.01
CA SER A 222 -9.93 -16.89 -5.54
C SER A 222 -9.80 -16.84 -4.01
N LYS A 223 -9.90 -15.65 -3.40
CA LYS A 223 -9.80 -15.49 -1.94
C LYS A 223 -10.97 -16.12 -1.18
N CYS A 224 -12.13 -16.24 -1.81
CA CYS A 224 -13.28 -16.98 -1.28
C CYS A 224 -13.16 -18.51 -1.50
N GLY A 225 -12.05 -18.99 -2.06
CA GLY A 225 -11.74 -20.41 -2.21
C GLY A 225 -12.19 -21.05 -3.53
N SER A 226 -12.77 -20.30 -4.47
CA SER A 226 -13.22 -20.80 -5.77
C SER A 226 -12.28 -20.41 -6.90
N LEU A 227 -11.17 -21.15 -7.03
CA LEU A 227 -10.22 -20.97 -8.14
C LEU A 227 -10.86 -21.30 -9.51
N ARG A 228 -11.90 -22.15 -9.52
CA ARG A 228 -12.65 -22.50 -10.73
C ARG A 228 -13.40 -21.30 -11.29
N ASP A 229 -14.14 -20.58 -10.45
CA ASP A 229 -14.90 -19.41 -10.88
C ASP A 229 -13.95 -18.28 -11.32
N ALA A 230 -12.85 -18.09 -10.60
CA ALA A 230 -11.79 -17.16 -11.00
C ALA A 230 -11.24 -17.46 -12.41
N ARG A 231 -10.98 -18.74 -12.71
CA ARG A 231 -10.53 -19.17 -14.05
C ARG A 231 -11.59 -18.92 -15.12
N MET A 232 -12.87 -19.21 -14.82
CA MET A 232 -13.95 -18.97 -15.77
C MET A 232 -14.05 -17.48 -16.14
N VAL A 233 -14.00 -16.58 -15.14
CA VAL A 233 -14.02 -15.13 -15.39
C VAL A 233 -12.82 -14.70 -16.23
N PHE A 234 -11.63 -15.26 -15.98
CA PHE A 234 -10.43 -14.95 -16.76
C PHE A 234 -10.51 -15.42 -18.22
N GLU A 235 -11.09 -16.59 -18.48
CA GLU A 235 -11.27 -17.14 -19.83
C GLU A 235 -12.32 -16.37 -20.65
N GLU A 236 -13.22 -15.64 -20.00
CA GLU A 236 -14.23 -14.81 -20.67
C GLU A 236 -13.70 -13.47 -21.17
N ILE A 237 -12.48 -13.07 -20.79
CA ILE A 237 -11.88 -11.79 -21.19
C ILE A 237 -11.41 -11.89 -22.66
N PRO A 238 -11.95 -11.08 -23.59
CA PRO A 238 -11.65 -11.21 -25.03
C PRO A 238 -10.18 -10.95 -25.36
N CYS A 239 -9.56 -10.02 -24.65
CA CYS A 239 -8.14 -9.69 -24.76
C CYS A 239 -7.40 -10.13 -23.50
N VAL A 240 -6.18 -10.64 -23.67
CA VAL A 240 -5.27 -10.86 -22.55
C VAL A 240 -4.87 -9.49 -22.03
N ASP A 241 -5.35 -9.18 -20.83
CA ASP A 241 -4.99 -7.98 -20.09
C ASP A 241 -3.87 -8.30 -19.09
N SER A 242 -2.91 -7.38 -18.95
CA SER A 242 -1.78 -7.51 -18.03
C SER A 242 -2.23 -7.57 -16.56
N SER A 243 -3.24 -6.79 -16.18
CA SER A 243 -3.77 -6.74 -14.82
C SER A 243 -4.50 -8.02 -14.45
N CYS A 244 -5.38 -8.52 -15.32
CA CYS A 244 -6.09 -9.79 -15.11
C CYS A 244 -5.15 -10.99 -15.14
N SER A 245 -4.14 -10.98 -16.03
CA SER A 245 -3.13 -12.03 -16.10
C SER A 245 -2.26 -12.07 -14.86
N THR A 246 -1.82 -10.90 -14.39
CA THR A 246 -1.07 -10.75 -13.14
C THR A 246 -1.90 -11.23 -11.96
N ALA A 247 -3.17 -10.82 -11.87
CA ALA A 247 -4.09 -11.30 -10.83
C ALA A 247 -4.19 -12.82 -10.86
N MET A 248 -4.43 -13.44 -12.02
CA MET A 248 -4.57 -14.89 -12.13
C MET A 248 -3.28 -15.65 -11.75
N ILE A 249 -2.10 -15.17 -12.15
CA ILE A 249 -0.82 -15.78 -11.77
C ILE A 249 -0.59 -15.67 -10.26
N VAL A 250 -0.82 -14.49 -9.66
CA VAL A 250 -0.70 -14.27 -8.21
C VAL A 250 -1.64 -15.19 -7.44
N GLU A 251 -2.89 -15.31 -7.88
CA GLU A 251 -3.87 -16.19 -7.25
C GLU A 251 -3.48 -17.68 -7.36
N TYR A 252 -2.95 -18.13 -8.51
CA TYR A 252 -2.42 -19.49 -8.61
C TYR A 252 -1.27 -19.76 -7.64
N VAL A 253 -0.38 -18.79 -7.44
CA VAL A 253 0.72 -18.90 -6.47
C VAL A 253 0.19 -18.96 -5.05
N ALA A 254 -0.79 -18.12 -4.70
CA ALA A 254 -1.42 -18.10 -3.37
C ALA A 254 -2.08 -19.44 -3.01
N HIS A 255 -2.70 -20.11 -3.98
CA HIS A 255 -3.31 -21.44 -3.81
C HIS A 255 -2.31 -22.60 -3.95
N GLY A 256 -1.02 -22.32 -4.13
CA GLY A 256 0.03 -23.33 -4.27
C GLY A 256 0.04 -24.08 -5.61
N VAL A 257 -0.80 -23.68 -6.58
CA VAL A 257 -0.89 -24.28 -7.92
C VAL A 257 0.14 -23.64 -8.86
N ASN A 258 1.39 -23.61 -8.42
CA ASN A 258 2.44 -22.84 -9.07
C ASN A 258 2.78 -23.31 -10.50
N GLU A 259 2.58 -24.59 -10.81
CA GLU A 259 2.75 -25.11 -12.18
C GLU A 259 1.74 -24.50 -13.15
N ALA A 260 0.49 -24.29 -12.70
CA ALA A 260 -0.53 -23.61 -13.50
C ALA A 260 -0.20 -22.11 -13.67
N ALA A 261 0.42 -21.48 -12.67
CA ALA A 261 0.91 -20.12 -12.76
C ALA A 261 1.97 -19.97 -13.88
N LEU A 262 2.96 -20.86 -13.90
CA LEU A 262 4.01 -20.84 -14.93
C LEU A 262 3.52 -21.28 -16.30
N SER A 263 2.56 -22.21 -16.40
CA SER A 263 1.98 -22.60 -17.69
C SER A 263 1.16 -21.46 -18.29
N LEU A 264 0.41 -20.72 -17.46
CA LEU A 264 -0.26 -19.51 -17.88
C LEU A 264 0.75 -18.47 -18.37
N PHE A 265 1.80 -18.18 -17.59
CA PHE A 265 2.86 -17.25 -18.00
C PHE A 265 3.50 -17.63 -19.35
N LYS A 266 3.88 -18.91 -19.54
CA LYS A 266 4.45 -19.40 -20.81
C LYS A 266 3.49 -19.23 -21.98
N ARG A 267 2.19 -19.39 -21.75
CA ARG A 267 1.15 -19.15 -22.76
C ARG A 267 1.08 -17.68 -23.14
N LEU A 268 1.13 -16.76 -22.17
CA LEU A 268 1.11 -15.31 -22.41
C LEU A 268 2.32 -14.85 -23.24
N VAL A 269 3.51 -15.35 -22.91
CA VAL A 269 4.74 -15.05 -23.66
C VAL A 269 4.74 -15.72 -25.04
N GLY A 270 4.35 -16.99 -25.12
CA GLY A 270 4.36 -17.77 -26.37
C GLY A 270 3.35 -17.30 -27.42
N GLU A 271 2.25 -16.66 -27.01
CA GLU A 271 1.29 -16.04 -27.92
C GLU A 271 1.75 -14.63 -28.41
N ASN A 272 2.96 -14.17 -28.05
CA ASN A 272 3.44 -12.77 -28.23
C ASN A 272 2.47 -11.73 -27.64
N ARG A 273 1.79 -12.05 -26.53
CA ARG A 273 0.77 -11.17 -25.92
C ARG A 273 1.30 -10.34 -24.77
N CYS A 274 2.47 -10.71 -24.25
CA CYS A 274 3.25 -9.91 -23.31
C CYS A 274 4.69 -9.85 -23.83
N GLU A 275 5.10 -8.71 -24.36
CA GLU A 275 6.52 -8.46 -24.59
C GLU A 275 7.22 -8.18 -23.26
N GLU A 276 8.49 -8.57 -23.18
CA GLU A 276 9.28 -8.55 -21.95
C GLU A 276 9.43 -7.14 -21.35
N GLY A 277 9.30 -6.08 -22.16
CA GLY A 277 9.30 -4.68 -21.68
C GLY A 277 7.93 -4.09 -21.33
N ASP A 278 6.83 -4.62 -21.89
CA ASP A 278 5.51 -3.96 -21.86
C ASP A 278 4.62 -4.42 -20.70
N CYS A 279 4.98 -5.52 -20.02
CA CYS A 279 4.17 -6.10 -18.94
C CYS A 279 4.98 -6.44 -17.67
N PRO A 280 5.71 -5.50 -17.04
CA PRO A 280 6.51 -5.78 -15.83
C PRO A 280 5.80 -6.56 -14.71
N PRO A 281 4.50 -6.29 -14.40
CA PRO A 281 3.79 -7.02 -13.35
C PRO A 281 3.63 -8.53 -13.62
N VAL A 282 3.46 -8.92 -14.88
CA VAL A 282 3.30 -10.34 -15.28
C VAL A 282 4.60 -11.11 -15.05
N PHE A 283 5.74 -10.51 -15.38
CA PHE A 283 7.05 -11.12 -15.18
C PHE A 283 7.42 -11.20 -13.70
N ALA A 284 7.16 -10.14 -12.93
CA ALA A 284 7.33 -10.17 -11.48
C ALA A 284 6.48 -11.27 -10.81
N ALA A 285 5.21 -11.43 -11.21
CA ALA A 285 4.36 -12.51 -10.72
C ALA A 285 4.91 -13.91 -11.07
N ALA A 286 5.47 -14.09 -12.28
CA ALA A 286 6.10 -15.35 -12.67
C ALA A 286 7.40 -15.64 -11.90
N ILE A 287 8.23 -14.62 -11.61
CA ILE A 287 9.41 -14.76 -10.76
C ILE A 287 9.02 -15.14 -9.32
N ASN A 288 7.95 -14.53 -8.79
CA ASN A 288 7.40 -14.90 -7.50
C ASN A 288 6.87 -16.34 -7.47
N ALA A 289 6.24 -16.80 -8.56
CA ALA A 289 5.83 -18.19 -8.73
C ALA A 289 7.04 -19.16 -8.69
N CYS A 290 8.12 -18.82 -9.40
CA CYS A 290 9.38 -19.59 -9.35
C CYS A 290 9.93 -19.66 -7.91
N THR A 291 9.89 -18.53 -7.20
CA THR A 291 10.35 -18.38 -5.81
C THR A 291 9.49 -19.16 -4.81
N ALA A 292 8.18 -19.29 -5.07
CA ALA A 292 7.27 -20.09 -4.27
C ALA A 292 7.50 -21.59 -4.46
N MET A 293 7.78 -22.05 -5.69
CA MET A 293 8.13 -23.46 -5.96
C MET A 293 9.54 -23.85 -5.50
N GLY A 294 10.44 -22.88 -5.35
CA GLY A 294 11.87 -23.14 -5.19
C GLY A 294 12.59 -23.52 -6.49
N ASP A 295 11.95 -23.35 -7.66
CA ASP A 295 12.59 -23.52 -8.96
C ASP A 295 13.33 -22.24 -9.37
N PHE A 296 14.46 -21.99 -8.71
CA PHE A 296 15.33 -20.85 -9.00
C PHE A 296 16.02 -20.93 -10.37
N SER A 297 15.94 -22.07 -11.07
CA SER A 297 16.55 -22.22 -12.39
C SER A 297 15.75 -21.45 -13.44
N GLN A 298 14.42 -21.51 -13.37
CA GLN A 298 13.54 -20.81 -14.28
C GLN A 298 13.57 -19.29 -14.04
N GLY A 299 13.54 -18.85 -12.77
CA GLY A 299 13.66 -17.43 -12.43
C GLY A 299 15.00 -16.82 -12.86
N ARG A 300 16.10 -17.60 -12.80
CA ARG A 300 17.40 -17.19 -13.32
C ARG A 300 17.41 -17.04 -14.85
N LYS A 301 16.77 -17.97 -15.58
CA LYS A 301 16.64 -17.86 -17.04
C LYS A 301 15.89 -16.60 -17.45
N LEU A 302 14.82 -16.26 -16.72
CA LEU A 302 14.09 -15.00 -16.95
C LEU A 302 15.01 -13.80 -16.73
N HIS A 303 15.77 -13.76 -15.64
CA HIS A 303 16.74 -12.69 -15.41
C HIS A 303 17.79 -12.59 -16.53
N GLU A 304 18.37 -13.71 -16.96
CA GLU A 304 19.35 -13.73 -18.06
C GLU A 304 18.72 -13.21 -19.38
N GLN A 305 17.46 -13.52 -19.66
CA GLN A 305 16.75 -12.99 -20.83
C GLN A 305 16.58 -11.47 -20.82
N PHE A 306 16.26 -10.88 -19.66
CA PHE A 306 16.17 -9.42 -19.50
C PHE A 306 17.52 -8.74 -19.78
N VAL A 307 18.60 -9.31 -19.26
CA VAL A 307 19.96 -8.80 -19.44
C VAL A 307 20.43 -8.95 -20.90
N GLU A 308 20.18 -10.10 -21.54
CA GLU A 308 20.60 -10.37 -22.92
C GLU A 308 19.95 -9.43 -23.94
N LYS A 309 18.72 -9.00 -23.70
CA LYS A 309 17.98 -8.09 -24.58
C LYS A 309 18.18 -6.61 -24.26
N ASP A 310 19.05 -6.28 -23.31
CA ASP A 310 19.26 -4.92 -22.80
C ASP A 310 17.94 -4.22 -22.40
N LEU A 311 16.98 -5.02 -21.93
CA LEU A 311 15.71 -4.51 -21.43
C LEU A 311 15.98 -4.01 -20.01
N GLY A 312 15.87 -2.69 -19.82
CA GLY A 312 15.98 -2.09 -18.50
C GLY A 312 15.05 -2.80 -17.51
N LEU A 313 15.59 -3.20 -16.37
CA LEU A 313 14.77 -3.80 -15.32
C LEU A 313 13.88 -2.72 -14.69
N ASP A 314 12.57 -2.88 -14.83
CA ASP A 314 11.59 -2.09 -14.11
C ASP A 314 11.70 -2.33 -12.59
N ALA A 315 11.31 -1.34 -11.77
CA ALA A 315 11.38 -1.42 -10.31
C ALA A 315 10.66 -2.67 -9.77
N VAL A 316 9.49 -3.02 -10.33
CA VAL A 316 8.70 -4.17 -9.87
C VAL A 316 9.42 -5.49 -10.15
N ILE A 317 10.09 -5.61 -11.31
CA ILE A 317 10.88 -6.79 -11.67
C ILE A 317 12.12 -6.89 -10.78
N LYS A 318 12.81 -5.77 -10.51
CA LYS A 318 13.97 -5.74 -9.61
C LYS A 318 13.59 -6.25 -8.22
N THR A 319 12.50 -5.75 -7.66
CA THR A 319 12.00 -6.17 -6.33
C THR A 319 11.74 -7.68 -6.29
N ALA A 320 11.08 -8.24 -7.31
CA ALA A 320 10.84 -9.68 -7.41
C ALA A 320 12.14 -10.51 -7.54
N LEU A 321 13.13 -10.04 -8.34
CA LEU A 321 14.43 -10.71 -8.50
C LEU A 321 15.28 -10.68 -7.23
N VAL A 322 15.33 -9.53 -6.54
CA VAL A 322 16.03 -9.37 -5.26
C VAL A 322 15.43 -10.32 -4.23
N ALA A 323 14.10 -10.38 -4.12
CA ALA A 323 13.41 -11.31 -3.22
C ALA A 323 13.72 -12.77 -3.57
N MET A 324 13.72 -13.14 -4.85
CA MET A 324 14.06 -14.49 -5.32
C MET A 324 15.49 -14.89 -4.93
N TYR A 325 16.49 -14.07 -5.30
CA TYR A 325 17.90 -14.36 -4.98
C TYR A 325 18.15 -14.34 -3.47
N GLY A 326 17.50 -13.43 -2.75
CA GLY A 326 17.51 -13.35 -1.31
C GLY A 326 16.98 -14.61 -0.63
N LYS A 327 15.82 -15.12 -1.07
CA LYS A 327 15.23 -16.37 -0.53
C LYS A 327 16.08 -17.61 -0.84
N ARG A 328 16.79 -17.61 -1.98
CA ARG A 328 17.78 -18.65 -2.31
C ARG A 328 19.04 -18.57 -1.44
N GLY A 329 19.35 -17.40 -0.89
CA GLY A 329 20.59 -17.11 -0.16
C GLY A 329 21.74 -16.60 -1.02
N ASP A 330 21.51 -16.30 -2.31
CA ASP A 330 22.51 -15.69 -3.20
C ASP A 330 22.52 -14.17 -3.02
N LEU A 331 23.05 -13.73 -1.88
CA LEU A 331 23.06 -12.32 -1.49
C LEU A 331 23.93 -11.44 -2.41
N ALA A 332 24.93 -12.03 -3.06
CA ALA A 332 25.80 -11.32 -4.00
C ALA A 332 25.00 -10.89 -5.24
N LYS A 333 24.25 -11.81 -5.84
CA LYS A 333 23.37 -11.48 -6.97
C LYS A 333 22.20 -10.60 -6.57
N ALA A 334 21.63 -10.80 -5.38
CA ALA A 334 20.58 -9.90 -4.88
C ALA A 334 21.09 -8.45 -4.79
N ALA A 335 22.31 -8.24 -4.26
CA ALA A 335 22.93 -6.91 -4.21
C ALA A 335 23.31 -6.38 -5.61
N GLU A 336 23.76 -7.24 -6.52
CA GLU A 336 24.06 -6.87 -7.90
C GLU A 336 22.81 -6.33 -8.62
N VAL A 337 21.69 -7.07 -8.58
CA VAL A 337 20.41 -6.65 -9.19
C VAL A 337 19.88 -5.37 -8.55
N PHE A 338 20.03 -5.23 -7.23
CA PHE A 338 19.63 -4.03 -6.50
C PHE A 338 20.43 -2.79 -6.93
N LEU A 339 21.74 -2.95 -7.17
CA LEU A 339 22.64 -1.87 -7.60
C LEU A 339 22.63 -1.65 -9.13
N ALA A 340 22.10 -2.62 -9.90
CA ALA A 340 22.00 -2.53 -11.34
C ALA A 340 21.15 -1.31 -11.74
N HIS A 341 21.72 -0.45 -12.57
CA HIS A 341 21.16 0.84 -12.99
C HIS A 341 20.89 1.82 -11.83
N ALA A 342 21.95 2.26 -11.16
CA ALA A 342 21.95 3.25 -10.07
C ALA A 342 21.28 4.63 -10.39
N LEU A 343 20.81 4.84 -11.62
CA LEU A 343 20.04 6.01 -12.04
C LEU A 343 18.52 5.80 -11.98
N SER A 344 18.04 4.57 -11.76
CA SER A 344 16.61 4.32 -11.53
C SER A 344 16.28 4.56 -10.05
N ILE A 345 15.18 5.26 -9.78
CA ILE A 345 14.59 5.41 -8.46
C ILE A 345 14.43 4.01 -7.85
N GLN A 346 15.12 3.75 -6.74
CA GLN A 346 14.93 2.52 -5.98
C GLN A 346 13.65 2.66 -5.17
N ASP A 347 12.72 1.72 -5.35
CA ASP A 347 11.48 1.68 -4.59
C ASP A 347 11.73 1.14 -3.17
N GLU A 348 10.89 1.51 -2.23
CA GLU A 348 10.92 1.04 -0.85
C GLU A 348 10.90 -0.51 -0.77
N GLY A 349 10.16 -1.15 -1.68
CA GLY A 349 10.03 -2.60 -1.78
C GLY A 349 11.36 -3.34 -2.04
N SER A 350 12.24 -2.80 -2.88
CA SER A 350 13.54 -3.42 -3.17
C SER A 350 14.51 -3.30 -1.99
N TRP A 351 14.50 -2.18 -1.27
CA TRP A 351 15.26 -2.00 -0.02
C TRP A 351 14.82 -3.03 1.03
N ASN A 352 13.51 -3.12 1.26
CA ASN A 352 12.92 -4.05 2.21
C ASN A 352 13.23 -5.51 1.85
N SER A 353 13.14 -5.88 0.58
CA SER A 353 13.46 -7.24 0.11
C SER A 353 14.94 -7.60 0.34
N LEU A 354 15.86 -6.66 0.06
CA LEU A 354 17.29 -6.88 0.28
C LEU A 354 17.64 -6.94 1.78
N MET A 355 17.07 -6.03 2.58
CA MET A 355 17.24 -6.02 4.03
C MET A 355 16.69 -7.30 4.66
N GLU A 356 15.52 -7.77 4.23
CA GLU A 356 14.94 -9.03 4.68
C GLU A 356 15.85 -10.23 4.38
N ALA A 357 16.44 -10.28 3.18
CA ALA A 357 17.39 -11.32 2.81
C ALA A 357 18.63 -11.34 3.72
N HIS A 358 19.23 -10.17 3.98
CA HIS A 358 20.34 -10.04 4.92
C HIS A 358 19.93 -10.33 6.38
N ALA A 359 18.71 -9.95 6.77
CA ALA A 359 18.17 -10.17 8.10
C ALA A 359 17.98 -11.65 8.41
N ARG A 360 17.40 -12.42 7.48
CA ARG A 360 17.28 -13.88 7.59
C ARG A 360 18.63 -14.59 7.63
N ALA A 361 19.63 -14.06 6.92
CA ALA A 361 21.01 -14.55 6.98
C ALA A 361 21.77 -14.16 8.26
N GLY A 362 21.17 -13.35 9.15
CA GLY A 362 21.81 -12.87 10.38
C GLY A 362 22.88 -11.78 10.18
N HIS A 363 22.93 -11.17 8.99
CA HIS A 363 23.91 -10.15 8.61
C HIS A 363 23.55 -8.75 9.15
N LEU A 364 23.49 -8.59 10.48
CA LEU A 364 23.06 -7.33 11.13
C LEU A 364 23.86 -6.11 10.67
N ARG A 365 25.17 -6.23 10.45
CA ARG A 365 26.00 -5.09 10.03
C ARG A 365 25.55 -4.55 8.67
N GLN A 366 25.26 -5.43 7.73
CA GLN A 366 24.79 -5.08 6.40
C GLN A 366 23.39 -4.48 6.45
N VAL A 367 22.47 -5.03 7.27
CA VAL A 367 21.13 -4.47 7.47
C VAL A 367 21.19 -3.04 8.01
N LEU A 368 22.05 -2.79 9.01
CA LEU A 368 22.23 -1.44 9.56
C LEU A 368 22.87 -0.47 8.57
N GLU A 369 23.75 -0.95 7.70
CA GLU A 369 24.34 -0.11 6.65
C GLU A 369 23.32 0.22 5.56
N LEU A 370 22.48 -0.75 5.17
CA LEU A 370 21.37 -0.51 4.25
C LEU A 370 20.38 0.51 4.82
N LEU A 371 20.05 0.43 6.10
CA LEU A 371 19.19 1.41 6.77
C LEU A 371 19.77 2.83 6.68
N ARG A 372 21.07 3.01 6.93
CA ARG A 372 21.71 4.33 6.81
C ARG A 372 21.71 4.84 5.37
N ARG A 373 21.93 3.96 4.40
CA ARG A 373 21.89 4.33 2.98
C ARG A 373 20.47 4.70 2.55
N MET A 374 19.46 4.03 3.07
CA MET A 374 18.06 4.39 2.88
C MET A 374 17.78 5.80 3.43
N ASP A 375 18.16 6.07 4.69
CA ASP A 375 18.04 7.40 5.30
C ASP A 375 18.80 8.48 4.48
N TRP A 376 20.00 8.19 3.98
CA TRP A 376 20.78 9.13 3.15
C TRP A 376 20.18 9.40 1.77
N ASN A 377 19.42 8.46 1.21
CA ASN A 377 18.69 8.66 -0.04
C ASN A 377 17.39 9.45 0.16
N GLY A 378 17.11 9.94 1.38
CA GLY A 378 15.89 10.67 1.70
C GLY A 378 14.65 9.77 1.78
N MET A 379 14.84 8.45 1.79
CA MET A 379 13.76 7.50 2.00
C MET A 379 13.51 7.35 3.50
N ILE A 380 12.25 7.31 3.90
CA ILE A 380 11.87 7.13 5.30
C ILE A 380 11.61 5.63 5.55
N PRO A 381 12.39 4.97 6.42
CA PRO A 381 12.12 3.61 6.87
C PRO A 381 10.70 3.43 7.40
N ASP A 382 10.01 2.44 6.85
CA ASP A 382 8.65 2.05 7.21
C ASP A 382 8.65 0.97 8.32
N GLY A 383 7.45 0.52 8.70
CA GLY A 383 7.29 -0.60 9.63
C GLY A 383 8.00 -1.87 9.16
N GLY A 384 7.92 -2.21 7.87
CA GLY A 384 8.61 -3.37 7.31
C GLY A 384 10.14 -3.27 7.43
N THR A 385 10.71 -2.09 7.17
CA THR A 385 12.14 -1.81 7.33
C THR A 385 12.58 -2.05 8.77
N MET A 386 11.81 -1.55 9.73
CA MET A 386 12.12 -1.68 11.15
C MET A 386 11.97 -3.12 11.65
N LEU A 387 10.96 -3.85 11.16
CA LEU A 387 10.81 -5.28 11.40
C LEU A 387 12.04 -6.06 10.90
N ASN A 388 12.56 -5.75 9.71
CA ASN A 388 13.76 -6.39 9.17
C ASN A 388 14.99 -6.18 10.06
N VAL A 389 15.15 -5.01 10.67
CA VAL A 389 16.22 -4.76 11.66
C VAL A 389 16.04 -5.65 12.89
N LEU A 390 14.82 -5.74 13.43
CA LEU A 390 14.53 -6.61 14.58
C LEU A 390 14.77 -8.09 14.25
N VAL A 391 14.38 -8.55 13.06
CA VAL A 391 14.63 -9.91 12.58
C VAL A 391 16.13 -10.19 12.47
N ALA A 392 16.93 -9.23 11.99
CA ALA A 392 18.39 -9.36 11.94
C ALA A 392 19.01 -9.46 13.34
N ILE A 393 18.49 -8.70 14.31
CA ILE A 393 18.89 -8.76 15.73
C ILE A 393 18.55 -10.13 16.31
N ARG A 394 17.36 -10.67 16.01
CA ARG A 394 16.91 -11.99 16.47
C ARG A 394 17.85 -13.11 16.05
N HIS A 395 18.26 -13.14 14.79
CA HIS A 395 19.13 -14.20 14.25
C HIS A 395 20.61 -14.04 14.62
N HIS A 396 20.99 -12.91 15.23
CA HIS A 396 22.37 -12.68 15.63
C HIS A 396 22.69 -13.33 16.98
N SER A 397 23.77 -14.11 17.00
CA SER A 397 24.22 -14.91 18.15
C SER A 397 24.82 -14.10 19.33
N ALA A 398 24.89 -12.77 19.27
CA ALA A 398 25.60 -11.94 20.26
C ALA A 398 24.70 -11.54 21.46
N GLY A 399 25.32 -11.35 22.64
CA GLY A 399 24.67 -11.25 23.97
C GLY A 399 23.95 -9.94 24.33
N SER A 400 23.96 -9.60 25.63
CA SER A 400 23.13 -8.56 26.30
C SER A 400 23.19 -7.14 25.69
N SER A 401 24.24 -6.80 24.95
CA SER A 401 24.35 -5.51 24.24
C SER A 401 23.32 -5.36 23.11
N LEU A 402 22.86 -6.45 22.51
CA LEU A 402 21.85 -6.44 21.45
C LEU A 402 20.45 -6.19 22.00
N VAL A 403 20.15 -6.65 23.21
CA VAL A 403 18.85 -6.40 23.87
C VAL A 403 18.68 -4.90 24.14
N LYS A 404 19.76 -4.21 24.53
CA LYS A 404 19.74 -2.75 24.66
C LYS A 404 19.40 -2.06 23.34
N ARG A 405 20.06 -2.46 22.24
CA ARG A 405 19.79 -1.90 20.90
C ARG A 405 18.37 -2.23 20.41
N CYS A 406 17.87 -3.44 20.69
CA CYS A 406 16.49 -3.82 20.40
C CYS A 406 15.49 -2.87 21.08
N ARG A 407 15.68 -2.56 22.36
CA ARG A 407 14.85 -1.60 23.10
C ARG A 407 14.94 -0.18 22.53
N GLU A 408 16.15 0.27 22.21
CA GLU A 408 16.38 1.59 21.59
C GLU A 408 15.64 1.69 20.25
N TYR A 409 15.78 0.68 19.38
CA TYR A 409 15.07 0.64 18.11
C TYR A 409 13.55 0.57 18.30
N PHE A 410 13.06 -0.31 19.17
CA PHE A 410 11.63 -0.43 19.43
C PHE A 410 11.03 0.89 19.93
N ARG A 411 11.73 1.64 20.78
CA ARG A 411 11.27 2.98 21.20
C ARG A 411 11.37 4.02 20.08
N SER A 412 12.43 3.97 19.26
CA SER A 412 12.61 4.92 18.15
C SER A 412 11.50 4.82 17.08
N ILE A 413 10.88 3.64 16.91
CA ILE A 413 9.76 3.43 15.98
C ILE A 413 8.63 4.43 16.28
N THR A 414 8.24 4.58 17.54
CA THR A 414 7.18 5.51 17.95
C THR A 414 7.69 6.91 18.27
N ALA A 415 8.81 7.04 19.00
CA ALA A 415 9.28 8.32 19.51
C ALA A 415 9.89 9.23 18.43
N ASP A 416 10.66 8.65 17.51
CA ASP A 416 11.41 9.42 16.52
C ASP A 416 10.74 9.36 15.15
N ARG A 417 10.11 8.22 14.82
CA ARG A 417 9.56 7.94 13.47
C ARG A 417 8.03 7.96 13.41
N TRP A 418 7.33 8.05 14.55
CA TRP A 418 5.86 8.11 14.64
C TRP A 418 5.15 6.95 13.91
N ILE A 419 5.79 5.78 13.87
CA ILE A 419 5.25 4.55 13.29
C ILE A 419 4.56 3.78 14.42
N GLU A 420 3.34 3.32 14.20
CA GLU A 420 2.66 2.44 15.15
C GLU A 420 3.28 1.04 15.13
N HIS A 421 3.48 0.45 16.31
CA HIS A 421 3.99 -0.91 16.41
C HIS A 421 2.94 -1.92 15.94
N THR A 422 3.17 -2.54 14.79
CA THR A 422 2.41 -3.74 14.39
C THR A 422 2.60 -4.93 15.34
N ALA A 423 1.65 -5.88 15.32
CA ALA A 423 1.74 -7.12 16.11
C ALA A 423 3.04 -7.92 15.86
N GLU A 424 3.60 -7.84 14.65
CA GLU A 424 4.84 -8.51 14.24
C GLU A 424 6.08 -7.91 14.92
N HIS A 425 6.09 -6.59 15.15
CA HIS A 425 7.14 -5.94 15.93
C HIS A 425 7.16 -6.47 17.37
N TYR A 426 5.98 -6.56 18.01
CA TYR A 426 5.86 -7.15 19.34
C TYR A 426 6.34 -8.60 19.35
N GLU A 427 5.89 -9.43 18.40
CA GLU A 427 6.30 -10.84 18.30
C GLU A 427 7.82 -10.99 18.22
N CYS A 428 8.48 -10.18 17.39
CA CYS A 428 9.92 -10.23 17.22
C CYS A 428 10.67 -9.83 18.50
N VAL A 429 10.22 -8.76 19.18
CA VAL A 429 10.84 -8.28 20.43
C VAL A 429 10.65 -9.29 21.57
N ILE A 430 9.44 -9.86 21.70
CA ILE A 430 9.13 -10.89 22.69
C ILE A 430 10.05 -12.11 22.49
N ASP A 431 10.22 -12.57 21.25
CA ASP A 431 11.10 -13.70 20.92
C ASP A 431 12.57 -13.39 21.26
N ILE A 432 13.04 -12.18 20.95
CA ILE A 432 14.40 -11.74 21.33
C ILE A 432 14.59 -11.71 22.84
N LEU A 433 13.63 -11.14 23.59
CA LEU A 433 13.70 -11.03 25.05
C LEU A 433 13.66 -12.41 25.72
N ALA A 434 12.74 -13.28 25.29
CA ALA A 434 12.60 -14.64 25.80
C ALA A 434 13.88 -15.45 25.62
N ARG A 435 14.42 -15.50 24.40
CA ARG A 435 15.65 -16.27 24.08
C ARG A 435 16.90 -15.75 24.79
N LYS A 436 16.94 -14.46 25.15
CA LYS A 436 18.09 -13.83 25.81
C LYS A 436 17.95 -13.79 27.35
N GLY A 437 16.94 -14.44 27.91
CA GLY A 437 16.76 -14.62 29.36
C GLY A 437 15.97 -13.50 30.06
N PHE A 438 15.35 -12.58 29.33
CA PHE A 438 14.52 -11.49 29.86
C PHE A 438 13.04 -11.89 29.91
N ALA A 439 12.73 -13.08 30.48
CA ALA A 439 11.40 -13.67 30.41
C ALA A 439 10.31 -12.85 31.14
N LYS A 440 10.66 -12.14 32.22
CA LYS A 440 9.71 -11.28 32.94
C LYS A 440 9.23 -10.11 32.09
N GLU A 441 10.18 -9.39 31.49
CA GLU A 441 9.91 -8.26 30.61
C GLU A 441 9.13 -8.70 29.36
N ALA A 442 9.46 -9.87 28.82
CA ALA A 442 8.72 -10.42 27.68
C ALA A 442 7.25 -10.74 28.03
N LYS A 443 6.97 -11.24 29.25
CA LYS A 443 5.60 -11.46 29.73
C LYS A 443 4.85 -10.15 29.97
N GLU A 444 5.49 -9.17 30.59
CA GLU A 444 4.92 -7.82 30.77
C GLU A 444 4.56 -7.18 29.42
N LEU A 445 5.38 -7.39 28.38
CA LEU A 445 5.11 -6.88 27.05
C LEU A 445 3.91 -7.58 26.38
N ILE A 446 3.72 -8.87 26.63
CA ILE A 446 2.53 -9.63 26.15
C ILE A 446 1.25 -9.17 26.86
N GLU A 447 1.33 -8.82 28.14
CA GLU A 447 0.16 -8.39 28.92
C GLU A 447 -0.28 -6.96 28.58
N ASN A 448 0.63 -6.11 28.09
CA ASN A 448 0.38 -4.69 27.81
C ASN A 448 0.26 -4.34 26.32
N MET A 449 0.38 -5.31 25.42
CA MET A 449 0.24 -5.04 23.98
C MET A 449 -1.23 -4.78 23.59
N PRO A 450 -1.49 -3.91 22.61
CA PRO A 450 -2.85 -3.56 22.18
C PRO A 450 -3.52 -4.62 21.29
N TYR A 451 -2.87 -5.75 21.05
CA TYR A 451 -3.34 -6.84 20.19
C TYR A 451 -3.55 -8.12 20.98
N GLU A 452 -4.42 -9.01 20.49
CA GLU A 452 -4.59 -10.32 21.10
C GLU A 452 -3.32 -11.18 20.93
N PRO A 453 -2.75 -11.72 22.02
CA PRO A 453 -1.48 -12.43 21.95
C PRO A 453 -1.62 -13.78 21.25
N ARG A 454 -0.82 -13.98 20.18
CA ARG A 454 -0.83 -15.25 19.42
C ARG A 454 -0.32 -16.40 20.29
N PRO A 455 -0.86 -17.63 20.13
CA PRO A 455 -0.43 -18.80 20.92
C PRO A 455 1.07 -19.10 20.86
N VAL A 456 1.75 -18.71 19.76
CA VAL A 456 3.19 -18.91 19.56
C VAL A 456 4.02 -18.08 20.56
N MET A 457 3.53 -16.92 20.99
CA MET A 457 4.23 -16.05 21.94
C MET A 457 4.35 -16.71 23.33
N TRP A 458 3.32 -17.41 23.79
CA TRP A 458 3.32 -18.09 25.08
C TRP A 458 4.16 -19.37 25.09
N LYS A 459 4.28 -20.06 23.95
CA LYS A 459 5.10 -21.27 23.81
C LYS A 459 6.60 -21.01 24.06
N LEU A 460 7.05 -19.77 23.94
CA LEU A 460 8.43 -19.37 24.22
C LEU A 460 8.80 -19.43 25.71
N PHE A 461 7.81 -19.60 26.61
CA PHE A 461 8.00 -19.69 28.06
C PHE A 461 7.64 -21.06 28.64
N SER A 462 7.30 -22.04 27.80
CA SER A 462 6.82 -23.37 28.21
C SER A 462 7.90 -24.46 28.16
N GLU A 463 9.17 -24.12 28.46
CA GLU A 463 10.22 -25.09 28.76
C GLU A 463 10.54 -25.12 30.26
#